data_AF-A0A527IXN6-F1
#
_entry.id   AF-A0A527IXN6-F1
#
_cell.length_a   1.000
_cell.length_b   1.000
_cell.length_c   1.000
_cell.angle_alpha   90.00
_cell.angle_beta   90.00
_cell.angle_gamma   90.00
#
_symmetry.space_group_name_H-M   'P 1'
#
loop_
_entity.id
_entity.type
_entity.pdbx_description
1 polymer ?
#
loop_
_entity_poly.entity_id
_entity_poly.type
_entity_poly.pdbx_seq_one_letter_code
_entity_poly.pdbx_strand_id
1 'polypeptide(L)' 'MPEKTYICRVDEIETGSPFIAKIRSLSVGIFRIGDSFHALLNVCPHRG' A
#
# COMPACT_ATOMS: atom_id res chain seq x y z
N MET A 1 19.69 -1.00 -8.30
CA MET A 1 18.81 -1.44 -7.20
C MET A 1 17.56 -0.57 -7.23
N PRO A 2 16.35 -1.11 -7.06
CA PRO A 2 15.16 -0.28 -7.00
C PRO A 2 15.23 0.69 -5.80
N GLU A 3 14.81 1.94 -6.02
CA GLU A 3 14.64 2.94 -4.96
C GLU A 3 13.51 2.48 -4.02
N LYS A 4 13.71 2.59 -2.71
CA LYS A 4 12.69 2.24 -1.70
C LYS A 4 12.17 3.52 -1.06
N THR A 5 10.86 3.58 -0.80
CA THR A 5 10.20 4.68 -0.10
C THR A 5 9.62 4.16 1.22
N TYR A 6 9.93 4.82 2.33
CA TYR A 6 9.29 4.56 3.62
C TYR A 6 7.89 5.17 3.63
N ILE A 7 6.89 4.40 4.05
CA ILE A 7 5.48 4.82 4.00
C ILE A 7 4.94 5.16 5.38
N CYS A 8 4.90 4.18 6.27
CA CYS A 8 4.39 4.29 7.63
C CYS A 8 5.04 3.20 8.50
N ARG A 9 4.73 3.21 9.79
CA ARG A 9 5.06 2.11 10.70
C ARG A 9 4.06 0.96 10.54
N VAL A 10 4.46 -0.22 11.00
CA VAL A 10 3.66 -1.46 10.85
C VAL A 10 2.41 -1.49 11.73
N ASP A 11 2.41 -0.74 12.83
CA ASP A 11 1.31 -0.57 13.78
C ASP A 11 0.23 0.41 13.29
N GLU A 12 0.54 1.19 12.26
CA GLU A 12 -0.42 2.10 11.61
C GLU A 12 -1.29 1.38 10.56
N ILE A 13 -1.02 0.11 10.26
CA ILE A 13 -1.77 -0.70 9.28
C ILE A 13 -2.66 -1.70 10.01
N GLU A 14 -3.95 -1.42 9.99
CA GLU A 14 -4.98 -2.32 10.51
C GLU A 14 -5.19 -3.53 9.60
N THR A 15 -5.54 -4.67 10.19
CA THR A 15 -5.98 -5.85 9.44
C THR A 15 -7.40 -5.66 8.92
N GLY A 16 -7.65 -6.03 7.66
CA GLY A 16 -8.99 -6.01 7.05
C GLY A 16 -9.36 -4.70 6.36
N SER A 17 -8.53 -3.65 6.47
CA SER A 17 -8.69 -2.38 5.76
C SER A 17 -7.41 -2.02 5.00
N PRO A 18 -7.51 -1.36 3.83
CA PRO A 18 -6.33 -0.86 3.14
C PRO A 18 -5.79 0.41 3.79
N PHE A 19 -4.47 0.50 3.95
CA PHE A 19 -3.78 1.77 4.17
C PHE A 19 -3.43 2.40 2.81
N ILE A 20 -4.01 3.56 2.49
CA ILE A 20 -3.76 4.23 1.22
C ILE A 20 -2.63 5.24 1.36
N ALA A 21 -1.55 5.02 0.60
CA ALA A 21 -0.39 5.91 0.56
C ALA A 21 -0.28 6.59 -0.81
N LYS A 22 0.22 7.83 -0.82
CA LYS A 22 0.58 8.55 -2.04
C LYS A 22 2.11 8.57 -2.19
N ILE A 23 2.61 7.97 -3.27
CA ILE A 23 4.04 7.90 -3.59
C ILE A 23 4.24 8.63 -4.91
N ARG A 24 4.75 9.87 -4.85
CA ARG A 24 4.85 10.77 -6.02
C ARG A 24 3.47 10.93 -6.69
N SER A 25 3.31 10.44 -7.92
CA SER A 25 2.05 10.45 -8.66
C SER A 25 1.20 9.18 -8.48
N LEU A 26 1.72 8.16 -7.80
CA LEU A 26 1.04 6.88 -7.61
C LEU A 26 0.23 6.89 -6.31
N SER A 27 -0.98 6.32 -6.38
CA SER A 27 -1.73 5.89 -5.20
C SER A 27 -1.50 4.39 -5.03
N VAL A 28 -1.17 3.97 -3.81
CA VAL A 28 -0.84 2.58 -3.48
C VAL A 28 -1.64 2.17 -2.25
N GLY A 29 -2.35 1.05 -2.35
CA GLY A 29 -2.99 0.39 -1.21
C GLY A 29 -2.02 -0.61 -0.58
N ILE A 30 -1.87 -0.53 0.73
CA ILE A 30 -1.08 -1.46 1.54
C ILE A 30 -2.05 -2.29 2.38
N PHE A 31 -1.85 -3.61 2.36
CA PHE A 31 -2.74 -4.58 2.98
C PHE A 31 -1.93 -5.46 3.93
N ARG A 32 -2.38 -5.58 5.17
CA ARG A 32 -1.86 -6.57 6.13
C ARG A 32 -2.72 -7.83 6.07
N ILE A 33 -2.11 -8.95 5.67
CA ILE A 33 -2.75 -10.26 5.56
C ILE A 33 -1.94 -11.24 6.42
N GLY A 34 -2.49 -11.61 7.58
CA GLY A 34 -1.73 -12.32 8.61
C GLY A 34 -0.52 -11.51 9.08
N ASP A 35 0.67 -12.11 8.99
CA ASP A 35 1.94 -11.50 9.37
C ASP A 35 2.69 -10.84 8.19
N SER A 36 2.06 -10.77 7.01
CA SER A 36 2.66 -10.24 5.79
C SER A 36 2.01 -8.93 5.33
N PHE A 37 2.80 -8.12 4.62
CA PHE A 37 2.36 -6.86 4.02
C PHE A 37 2.45 -6.94 2.50
N HIS A 38 1.38 -6.50 1.83
CA HIS A 38 1.29 -6.49 0.37
C HIS A 38 0.96 -5.07 -0.10
N ALA A 39 1.55 -4.65 -1.21
CA ALA A 39 1.30 -3.34 -1.81
C ALA A 39 0.84 -3.50 -3.26
N LEU A 40 -0.22 -2.79 -3.62
CA LEU A 40 -0.81 -2.79 -4.96
C LEU A 40 -1.16 -1.36 -5.36
N LEU A 41 -1.15 -1.05 -6.66
CA LEU A 41 -1.66 0.23 -7.14
C LEU A 41 -3.13 0.38 -6.73
N ASN A 42 -3.48 1.52 -6.15
CA ASN A 42 -4.84 1.89 -5.82
C ASN A 42 -5.51 2.48 -7.08
N VAL A 43 -5.67 1.64 -8.09
CA VAL A 43 -6.31 1.95 -9.37
C VAL A 43 -7.16 0.76 -9.79
N CYS A 44 -8.36 1.02 -10.31
CA CYS A 44 -9.21 -0.05 -10.78
C CYS A 44 -8.73 -0.50 -12.16
N PRO A 45 -8.34 -1.76 -12.38
CA PRO A 45 -7.84 -2.20 -13.68
C PRO A 45 -8.90 -2.10 -14.80
N HIS A 46 -10.19 -2.00 -14.44
CA HIS A 46 -11.29 -1.88 -15.40
C HIS A 46 -11.62 -0.44 -15.81
N ARG A 47 -11.37 0.54 -14.94
CA ARG A 47 -11.78 1.94 -15.18
C ARG A 47 -10.62 2.92 -15.27
N GLY A 48 -9.39 2.45 -15.02
CA GLY A 48 -8.25 3.33 -14.74
C GLY A 48 -8.49 4.10 -13.45
#